data_AF-A0A329R3P1-F1
#
_entry.id   AF-A0A329R3P1-F1
#
_cell.length_a   1.000
_cell.length_b   1.000
_cell.length_c   1.000
_cell.angle_alpha   90.00
_cell.angle_beta   90.00
_cell.angle_gamma   90.00
#
_symmetry.space_group_name_H-M   'P 1'
#
loop_
_entity.id
_entity.type
_entity.pdbx_description
1 polymer ?
#
loop_
_entity_poly.entity_id
_entity_poly.type
_entity_poly.pdbx_seq_one_letter_code
_entity_poly.pdbx_strand_id
1 'polypeptide(L)'
;MKVRNNDSLRGENLQYLFTILFILGFMAFFVFIVLMVLSMRKQNRIPIRYLALTAACFAIASIGMYGMLALPSNPPQSSRTDQTEKQESVTATTEEFKNKFNAAVGKYRLNGLSITRLNMKNSSEQGTGTFEYVFNDELRLVGTLNLDQKVQEVRLYGTGDVSEPTGGIFLTAIAALILTTNNEYTYNDAQNVIQDIGILDRNVSQSEFDGATVRNGFEYRFSVQDHEHSTFEITVAK
;
A
#
# COMPACT_ATOMS: atom_id res chain seq x y z
N MET A 1 -19.35 -3.34 39.58
CA MET A 1 -18.47 -2.16 39.70
C MET A 1 -18.01 -1.79 38.29
N LYS A 2 -18.58 -0.73 37.71
CA LYS A 2 -18.41 -0.35 36.30
C LYS A 2 -17.21 0.58 36.20
N VAL A 3 -16.09 0.08 35.67
CA VAL A 3 -14.86 0.84 35.47
C VAL A 3 -14.62 1.03 33.98
N ARG A 4 -14.31 2.29 33.62
CA ARG A 4 -13.75 2.84 32.36
C ARG A 4 -14.67 2.99 31.14
N ASN A 5 -15.11 4.23 30.94
CA ASN A 5 -15.40 4.85 29.64
C ASN A 5 -14.61 6.18 29.44
N ASN A 6 -13.50 6.40 30.15
CA ASN A 6 -12.77 7.68 30.11
C ASN A 6 -11.63 7.73 29.10
N ASP A 7 -11.20 6.58 28.56
CA ASP A 7 -10.02 6.52 27.66
C ASP A 7 -10.38 6.92 26.21
N SER A 8 -11.61 6.62 25.77
CA SER A 8 -12.10 6.98 24.43
C SER A 8 -12.25 8.50 24.25
N LEU A 9 -12.73 9.21 25.27
CA LEU A 9 -12.90 10.67 25.20
C LEU A 9 -11.55 11.42 25.14
N ARG A 10 -10.47 10.79 25.61
CA ARG A 10 -9.15 11.43 25.66
C ARG A 10 -8.44 11.39 24.31
N GLY A 11 -8.66 10.36 23.50
CA GLY A 11 -8.08 10.22 22.17
C GLY A 11 -8.67 11.20 21.15
N GLU A 12 -9.99 11.33 21.12
CA GLU A 12 -10.69 12.22 20.17
C GLU A 12 -10.35 13.69 20.42
N ASN A 13 -10.38 14.13 21.69
CA ASN A 13 -10.02 15.50 22.07
C ASN A 13 -8.56 15.84 21.71
N LEU A 14 -7.67 14.86 21.79
CA LEU A 14 -6.26 15.04 21.43
C LEU A 14 -6.06 15.15 19.91
N GLN A 15 -6.83 14.38 19.13
CA GLN A 15 -6.82 14.47 17.66
C GLN A 15 -7.36 15.82 17.16
N TYR A 16 -8.44 16.33 17.76
CA TYR A 16 -8.96 17.66 17.44
C TYR A 16 -7.94 18.77 17.78
N LEU A 17 -7.25 18.65 18.91
CA LEU A 17 -6.19 19.58 19.30
C LEU A 17 -5.07 19.63 18.24
N PHE A 18 -4.58 18.46 17.80
CA PHE A 18 -3.53 18.39 16.77
C PHE A 18 -4.00 18.93 15.42
N THR A 19 -5.24 18.66 15.04
CA THR A 19 -5.85 19.20 13.81
C THR A 19 -5.94 20.73 13.85
N ILE A 20 -6.39 21.30 14.96
CA ILE A 20 -6.48 22.76 15.15
C ILE A 20 -5.09 23.39 15.10
N LEU A 21 -4.09 22.79 15.77
CA LEU A 21 -2.70 23.26 15.76
C LEU A 21 -2.10 23.24 14.34
N PHE A 22 -2.38 22.18 13.56
CA PHE A 22 -1.94 22.07 12.17
C PHE A 22 -2.54 23.18 11.30
N ILE A 23 -3.86 23.40 11.37
CA ILE A 23 -4.55 24.43 10.58
C ILE A 23 -4.04 25.84 10.96
N LEU A 24 -3.88 26.13 12.25
CA LEU A 24 -3.33 27.41 12.73
C LEU A 24 -1.90 27.64 12.23
N GLY A 25 -1.04 26.62 12.32
CA GLY A 25 0.34 26.68 11.83
C GLY A 25 0.40 26.90 10.31
N PHE A 26 -0.45 26.21 9.56
CA PHE A 26 -0.54 26.34 8.11
C PHE A 26 -1.03 27.73 7.68
N MET A 27 -2.08 28.26 8.32
CA MET A 27 -2.59 29.60 8.04
C MET A 27 -1.55 30.69 8.37
N ALA A 28 -0.86 30.56 9.51
CA ALA A 28 0.23 31.48 9.87
C ALA A 28 1.37 31.44 8.84
N PHE A 29 1.75 30.24 8.39
CA PHE A 29 2.78 30.06 7.37
C PHE A 29 2.41 30.76 6.04
N PHE A 30 1.17 30.65 5.58
CA PHE A 30 0.69 31.35 4.39
C PHE A 30 0.75 32.88 4.55
N VAL A 31 0.32 33.42 5.68
CA VAL A 31 0.42 34.86 5.96
C VAL A 31 1.89 35.31 5.95
N PHE A 32 2.80 34.50 6.50
CA PHE A 32 4.23 34.81 6.49
C PHE A 32 4.86 34.76 5.11
N ILE A 33 4.48 33.80 4.26
CA ILE A 33 4.91 33.78 2.86
C ILE A 33 4.47 35.06 2.15
N VAL A 34 3.20 35.47 2.31
CA VAL A 34 2.67 36.69 1.69
C VAL A 34 3.44 37.93 2.18
N LEU A 35 3.67 38.04 3.50
CA LEU A 35 4.45 39.14 4.07
C LEU A 35 5.91 39.14 3.59
N MET A 36 6.53 37.96 3.46
CA MET A 36 7.89 37.82 2.94
C MET A 36 7.97 38.30 1.49
N VAL A 37 7.05 37.88 0.62
CA VAL A 37 6.97 38.33 -0.78
C VAL A 37 6.76 39.83 -0.87
N LEU A 38 5.86 40.40 -0.05
CA LEU A 38 5.64 41.85 0.01
C LEU A 38 6.88 42.62 0.50
N SER A 39 7.62 42.05 1.47
CA SER A 39 8.84 42.65 2.00
C SER A 39 10.00 42.60 1.01
N MET A 40 10.16 41.50 0.27
CA MET A 40 11.12 41.38 -0.84
C MET A 40 10.85 42.40 -1.96
N ARG A 41 9.58 42.74 -2.19
CA ARG A 41 9.18 43.77 -3.15
C ARG A 41 9.55 45.19 -2.72
N LYS A 42 9.73 45.44 -1.42
CA LYS A 42 9.94 46.77 -0.84
C LYS A 42 11.39 47.02 -0.39
N GLN A 43 12.16 45.99 -0.03
CA GLN A 43 13.55 46.13 0.37
C GLN A 43 14.33 44.86 0.01
N ASN A 44 15.41 45.02 -0.79
CA ASN A 44 16.17 43.95 -1.44
C ASN A 44 17.03 43.08 -0.49
N ARG A 45 16.59 42.86 0.76
CA ARG A 45 17.25 42.00 1.74
C ARG A 45 16.20 41.24 2.54
N ILE A 46 16.30 39.91 2.53
CA ILE A 46 15.48 39.03 3.37
C ILE A 46 15.95 39.20 4.81
N PRO A 47 15.13 39.72 5.73
CA PRO A 47 15.55 39.92 7.11
C PRO A 47 15.64 38.55 7.79
N ILE A 48 16.80 38.24 8.39
CA ILE A 48 17.10 36.97 9.09
C ILE A 48 16.01 36.55 10.10
N ARG A 49 15.26 37.52 10.65
CA ARG A 49 14.12 37.27 11.55
C ARG A 49 12.99 36.48 10.91
N TYR A 50 12.75 36.65 9.61
CA TYR A 50 11.72 35.88 8.89
C TYR A 50 12.15 34.45 8.65
N LEU A 51 13.44 34.20 8.38
CA LEU A 51 13.96 32.85 8.17
C LEU A 51 13.85 31.99 9.45
N ALA A 52 14.21 32.55 10.61
CA ALA A 52 14.09 31.87 11.90
C ALA A 52 12.62 31.55 12.24
N LEU A 53 11.70 32.44 11.87
CA LEU A 53 10.28 32.26 12.14
C LEU A 53 9.63 31.23 11.21
N THR A 54 10.02 31.19 9.93
CA THR A 54 9.59 30.15 8.99
C THR A 54 10.05 28.76 9.45
N ALA A 55 11.28 28.64 9.95
CA ALA A 55 11.79 27.40 10.52
C ALA A 55 11.00 26.95 11.75
N ALA A 56 10.64 27.88 12.65
CA ALA A 56 9.79 27.59 13.81
C ALA A 56 8.38 27.14 13.41
N CYS A 57 7.75 27.80 12.43
CA CYS A 57 6.44 27.37 11.90
C CYS A 57 6.51 25.98 11.27
N PHE A 58 7.58 25.67 10.53
CA PHE A 58 7.77 24.36 9.90
C PHE A 58 7.93 23.25 10.95
N ALA A 59 8.66 23.51 12.03
CA ALA A 59 8.80 22.57 13.15
C ALA A 59 7.45 22.29 13.82
N ILE A 60 6.62 23.31 14.06
CA ILE A 60 5.29 23.17 14.67
C ILE A 60 4.35 22.37 13.74
N ALA A 61 4.37 22.66 12.43
CA ALA A 61 3.57 21.93 11.44
C ALA A 61 3.98 20.45 11.35
N SER A 62 5.28 20.17 11.43
CA SER A 62 5.81 18.80 11.41
C SER A 62 5.39 18.00 12.64
N ILE A 63 5.38 18.62 13.82
CA ILE A 63 4.88 18.00 15.06
C ILE A 63 3.38 17.69 14.96
N GLY A 64 2.58 18.60 14.41
CA GLY A 64 1.15 18.38 14.17
C GLY A 64 0.88 17.22 13.21
N MET A 65 1.62 17.15 12.09
CA MET A 65 1.52 16.06 11.13
C MET A 65 1.92 14.72 11.75
N TYR A 66 3.00 14.67 12.52
CA TYR A 66 3.43 13.45 13.21
C TYR A 66 2.40 12.99 14.26
N GLY A 67 1.77 13.93 14.98
CA GLY A 67 0.70 13.64 15.94
C GLY A 67 -0.56 13.04 15.28
N MET A 68 -0.90 13.49 14.06
CA MET A 68 -2.02 12.92 13.29
C MET A 68 -1.71 11.52 12.73
N LEU A 69 -0.45 11.23 12.41
CA LEU A 69 -0.01 9.92 11.91
C LEU A 69 0.25 8.89 13.02
N ALA A 70 0.65 9.33 14.22
CA ALA A 70 0.97 8.46 15.35
C ALA A 70 -0.25 8.07 16.20
N LEU A 71 -1.40 8.72 16.02
CA LEU A 71 -2.63 8.38 16.73
C LEU A 71 -3.54 7.51 15.85
N PRO A 72 -4.01 6.35 16.35
CA PRO A 72 -4.97 5.52 15.63
C PRO A 72 -6.26 6.31 15.46
N SER A 73 -6.63 6.58 14.21
CA SER A 73 -7.92 7.17 13.87
C SER A 73 -8.99 6.12 14.11
N ASN A 74 -9.79 6.27 15.17
CA ASN A 74 -10.97 5.43 15.31
C ASN A 74 -11.90 5.71 14.12
N PRO A 75 -12.27 4.70 13.32
CA PRO A 75 -13.22 4.89 12.24
C PRO A 75 -14.61 5.18 12.83
N PRO A 76 -15.47 5.93 12.11
CA PRO A 76 -16.87 6.04 12.50
C PRO A 76 -17.49 4.64 12.54
N GLN A 77 -17.97 4.29 13.72
CA GLN A 77 -18.59 3.02 14.07
C GLN A 77 -19.85 2.82 13.22
N SER A 78 -19.69 2.19 12.06
CA SER A 78 -20.79 1.65 11.29
C SER A 78 -21.27 0.37 11.95
N SER A 79 -22.56 0.35 12.24
CA SER A 79 -23.34 -0.71 12.87
C SER A 79 -22.99 -2.13 12.42
N ARG A 80 -22.70 -2.96 13.43
CA ARG A 80 -23.01 -4.39 13.58
C ARG A 80 -23.76 -5.04 12.40
N THR A 81 -23.14 -6.04 11.80
CA THR A 81 -23.85 -7.25 11.35
C THR A 81 -22.98 -8.44 11.71
N ASP A 82 -23.56 -9.35 12.50
CA ASP A 82 -22.98 -10.65 12.83
C ASP A 82 -22.74 -11.43 11.52
N GLN A 83 -21.48 -11.76 11.22
CA GLN A 83 -21.14 -12.86 10.30
C GLN A 83 -19.94 -13.62 10.85
N THR A 84 -20.26 -14.73 11.50
CA THR A 84 -19.46 -15.95 11.40
C THR A 84 -19.50 -16.40 9.94
N GLU A 85 -18.40 -16.35 9.20
CA GLU A 85 -18.12 -17.16 7.99
C GLU A 85 -16.79 -16.67 7.37
N LYS A 86 -15.74 -17.48 7.43
CA LYS A 86 -15.32 -18.42 6.38
C LYS A 86 -14.26 -17.77 5.49
N GLN A 87 -13.02 -18.01 5.89
CA GLN A 87 -11.78 -17.85 5.15
C GLN A 87 -12.00 -17.96 3.63
N GLU A 88 -12.17 -16.82 2.95
CA GLU A 88 -12.20 -16.75 1.49
C GLU A 88 -10.78 -17.05 1.01
N SER A 89 -10.54 -18.29 0.58
CA SER A 89 -9.38 -18.67 -0.22
C SER A 89 -9.27 -17.77 -1.47
N VAL A 90 -8.15 -17.83 -2.21
CA VAL A 90 -7.95 -17.24 -3.56
C VAL A 90 -9.02 -17.67 -4.59
N THR A 91 -10.04 -18.40 -4.18
CA THR A 91 -11.18 -18.93 -4.90
C THR A 91 -12.16 -17.89 -5.48
N ALA A 92 -11.64 -16.89 -6.19
CA ALA A 92 -12.40 -16.07 -7.10
C ALA A 92 -12.37 -16.70 -8.50
N THR A 93 -13.40 -16.47 -9.31
CA THR A 93 -13.30 -16.68 -10.77
C THR A 93 -12.30 -15.69 -11.38
N THR A 94 -11.83 -15.91 -12.61
CA THR A 94 -10.92 -14.96 -13.28
C THR A 94 -11.51 -13.56 -13.45
N GLU A 95 -12.81 -13.47 -13.68
CA GLU A 95 -13.51 -12.18 -13.81
C GLU A 95 -13.66 -11.48 -12.45
N GLU A 96 -13.99 -12.22 -11.39
CA GLU A 96 -13.99 -11.67 -10.03
C GLU A 96 -12.59 -11.22 -9.61
N PHE A 97 -11.56 -12.00 -9.91
CA PHE A 97 -10.16 -11.64 -9.65
C PHE A 97 -9.81 -10.32 -10.36
N LYS A 98 -10.10 -10.21 -11.66
CA LYS A 98 -9.88 -8.97 -12.44
C LYS A 98 -10.58 -7.78 -11.80
N ASN A 99 -11.84 -7.95 -11.40
CA ASN A 99 -12.63 -6.89 -10.79
C ASN A 99 -12.09 -6.48 -9.43
N LYS A 100 -11.73 -7.45 -8.56
CA LYS A 100 -11.10 -7.20 -7.26
C LYS A 100 -9.75 -6.48 -7.44
N PHE A 101 -8.93 -6.89 -8.41
CA PHE A 101 -7.65 -6.26 -8.72
C PHE A 101 -7.83 -4.81 -9.16
N ASN A 102 -8.68 -4.55 -10.15
CA ASN A 102 -8.93 -3.19 -10.62
C ASN A 102 -9.58 -2.30 -9.55
N ALA A 103 -10.42 -2.87 -8.68
CA ALA A 103 -10.99 -2.15 -7.54
C ALA A 103 -9.90 -1.77 -6.52
N ALA A 104 -8.97 -2.66 -6.20
CA ALA A 104 -7.84 -2.37 -5.32
C ALA A 104 -6.96 -1.25 -5.92
N VAL A 105 -6.61 -1.38 -7.21
CA VAL A 105 -5.84 -0.35 -7.91
C VAL A 105 -6.53 1.01 -7.88
N GLY A 106 -7.83 1.07 -8.19
CA GLY A 106 -8.60 2.31 -8.16
C GLY A 106 -8.71 2.93 -6.76
N LYS A 107 -9.00 2.10 -5.75
CA LYS A 107 -9.14 2.52 -4.35
C LYS A 107 -7.87 3.17 -3.81
N TYR A 108 -6.71 2.61 -4.13
CA TYR A 108 -5.41 3.07 -3.62
C TYR A 108 -4.62 3.91 -4.63
N ARG A 109 -5.20 4.25 -5.79
CA ARG A 109 -4.59 5.06 -6.86
C ARG A 109 -3.24 4.50 -7.33
N LEU A 110 -3.17 3.18 -7.50
CA LEU A 110 -1.98 2.46 -7.97
C LEU A 110 -1.83 2.60 -9.48
N ASN A 111 -1.48 3.82 -9.93
CA ASN A 111 -1.45 4.20 -11.35
C ASN A 111 -0.52 3.29 -12.17
N GLY A 112 -0.83 3.12 -13.45
CA GLY A 112 -0.06 2.27 -14.37
C GLY A 112 -0.42 0.78 -14.32
N LEU A 113 -1.32 0.41 -13.40
CA LEU A 113 -1.84 -0.95 -13.30
C LEU A 113 -3.32 -0.95 -13.69
N SER A 114 -3.71 -1.80 -14.63
CA SER A 114 -5.11 -2.15 -14.88
C SER A 114 -5.15 -3.39 -15.74
N ILE A 115 -6.10 -4.27 -15.45
CA ILE A 115 -6.33 -5.48 -16.24
C ILE A 115 -7.57 -5.25 -17.09
N THR A 116 -7.37 -5.20 -18.41
CA THR A 116 -8.47 -5.05 -19.37
C THR A 116 -9.10 -6.41 -19.71
N ARG A 117 -8.27 -7.35 -20.17
CA ARG A 117 -8.68 -8.70 -20.55
C ARG A 117 -7.62 -9.71 -20.18
N LEU A 118 -8.01 -10.73 -19.43
CA LEU A 118 -7.15 -11.88 -19.14
C LEU A 118 -7.10 -12.83 -20.33
N ASN A 119 -5.90 -13.20 -20.75
CA ASN A 119 -5.68 -14.16 -21.82
C ASN A 119 -5.69 -15.57 -21.23
N MET A 120 -6.73 -16.34 -21.54
CA MET A 120 -6.86 -17.73 -21.09
C MET A 120 -6.04 -18.66 -21.96
N LYS A 121 -5.25 -19.53 -21.33
CA LYS A 121 -4.58 -20.67 -21.95
C LYS A 121 -5.13 -21.94 -21.31
N ASN A 122 -5.89 -22.70 -22.10
CA ASN A 122 -6.40 -23.99 -21.68
C ASN A 122 -5.24 -24.99 -21.64
N SER A 123 -4.96 -25.60 -20.48
CA SER A 123 -4.13 -26.81 -20.48
C SER A 123 -5.02 -28.00 -20.84
N SER A 124 -4.74 -28.66 -21.95
CA SER A 124 -5.55 -29.78 -22.45
C SER A 124 -5.34 -31.08 -21.67
N GLU A 125 -4.37 -31.12 -20.74
CA GLU A 125 -3.88 -32.38 -20.16
C GLU A 125 -4.25 -32.59 -18.68
N GLN A 126 -4.58 -31.52 -17.92
CA GLN A 126 -4.79 -31.63 -16.47
C GLN A 126 -6.10 -31.02 -15.95
N GLY A 127 -6.93 -30.45 -16.83
CA GLY A 127 -8.19 -29.80 -16.43
C GLY A 127 -8.00 -28.50 -15.63
N THR A 128 -6.76 -28.07 -15.42
CA THR A 128 -6.39 -26.79 -14.80
C THR A 128 -6.13 -25.76 -15.90
N GLY A 129 -6.77 -24.60 -15.79
CA GLY A 129 -6.57 -23.48 -16.71
C GLY A 129 -5.43 -22.58 -16.25
N THR A 130 -4.83 -21.83 -17.17
CA THR A 130 -3.97 -20.70 -16.81
C THR A 130 -4.49 -19.43 -17.45
N PHE A 131 -4.25 -18.30 -16.80
CA PHE A 131 -4.50 -16.99 -17.38
C PHE A 131 -3.26 -16.12 -17.29
N GLU A 132 -3.18 -15.16 -18.19
CA GLU A 132 -2.04 -14.27 -18.31
C GLU A 132 -2.50 -12.86 -18.61
N TYR A 133 -1.75 -11.88 -18.10
CA TYR A 133 -1.84 -10.50 -18.51
C TYR A 133 -0.45 -9.86 -18.56
N VAL A 134 -0.17 -9.09 -19.62
CA VAL A 134 1.07 -8.33 -19.76
C VAL A 134 0.73 -6.86 -19.52
N PHE A 135 1.28 -6.27 -18.47
CA PHE A 135 1.05 -4.85 -18.16
C PHE A 135 1.93 -3.97 -19.06
N ASN A 136 3.18 -4.36 -19.24
CA ASN A 136 4.18 -3.73 -20.10
C ASN A 136 5.33 -4.74 -20.36
N ASP A 137 6.40 -4.30 -21.02
CA ASP A 137 7.55 -5.15 -21.37
C ASP A 137 8.28 -5.74 -20.15
N GLU A 138 8.08 -5.15 -18.96
CA GLU A 138 8.80 -5.49 -17.73
C GLU A 138 7.93 -6.18 -16.67
N LEU A 139 6.61 -6.20 -16.85
CA LEU A 139 5.67 -6.67 -15.83
C LEU A 139 4.57 -7.54 -16.42
N ARG A 140 4.50 -8.78 -15.92
CA ARG A 140 3.55 -9.79 -16.36
C ARG A 140 2.89 -10.49 -15.17
N LEU A 141 1.59 -10.73 -15.28
CA LEU A 141 0.80 -11.53 -14.35
C LEU A 141 0.49 -12.89 -14.99
N VAL A 142 0.65 -13.95 -14.23
CA VAL A 142 0.18 -15.30 -14.58
C VAL A 142 -0.57 -15.86 -13.38
N GLY A 143 -1.70 -16.51 -13.61
CA GLY A 143 -2.39 -17.27 -12.58
C GLY A 143 -2.81 -18.64 -13.06
N THR A 144 -2.95 -19.56 -12.12
CA THR A 144 -3.44 -20.92 -12.36
C THR A 144 -4.82 -21.09 -11.75
N LEU A 145 -5.62 -21.94 -12.39
CA LEU A 145 -6.99 -22.26 -11.98
C LEU A 145 -7.06 -23.70 -11.49
N ASN A 146 -7.82 -23.91 -10.42
CA ASN A 146 -8.20 -25.25 -9.98
C ASN A 146 -9.27 -25.85 -10.91
N LEU A 147 -9.69 -27.09 -10.62
CA LEU A 147 -10.72 -27.80 -11.40
C LEU A 147 -12.08 -27.08 -11.41
N ASP A 148 -12.38 -26.28 -10.39
CA ASP A 148 -13.59 -25.47 -10.29
C ASP A 148 -13.49 -24.13 -11.05
N GLN A 149 -12.44 -23.94 -11.87
CA GLN A 149 -12.14 -22.70 -12.60
C GLN A 149 -11.95 -21.48 -11.68
N LYS A 150 -11.49 -21.72 -10.46
CA LYS A 150 -11.16 -20.66 -9.49
C LYS A 150 -9.67 -20.47 -9.39
N VAL A 151 -9.25 -19.23 -9.15
CA VAL A 151 -7.83 -18.88 -9.01
C VAL A 151 -7.23 -19.63 -7.81
N GLN A 152 -6.10 -20.28 -8.03
CA GLN A 152 -5.40 -21.07 -7.02
C GLN A 152 -4.05 -20.45 -6.64
N GLU A 153 -3.31 -20.01 -7.65
CA GLU A 153 -2.03 -19.34 -7.54
C GLU A 153 -2.01 -18.14 -8.47
N VAL A 154 -1.36 -17.07 -8.02
CA VAL A 154 -1.09 -15.91 -8.86
C VAL A 154 0.35 -15.49 -8.67
N ARG A 155 1.02 -15.24 -9.79
CA ARG A 155 2.43 -14.89 -9.86
C ARG A 155 2.62 -13.64 -10.72
N LEU A 156 3.42 -12.72 -10.22
CA LEU A 156 3.95 -11.59 -10.96
C LEU A 156 5.39 -11.88 -11.35
N TYR A 157 5.72 -11.62 -12.61
CA TYR A 157 7.08 -11.59 -13.13
C TYR A 157 7.43 -10.14 -13.40
N GLY A 158 8.50 -9.67 -12.77
CA GLY A 158 9.07 -8.35 -12.95
C GLY A 158 10.47 -8.47 -13.53
N THR A 159 10.83 -7.58 -14.45
CA THR A 159 12.23 -7.38 -14.86
C THR A 159 12.75 -6.06 -14.29
N GLY A 160 14.01 -6.06 -13.86
CA GLY A 160 14.69 -4.90 -13.29
C GLY A 160 14.89 -4.98 -11.78
N ASP A 161 15.81 -4.15 -11.29
CA ASP A 161 16.14 -4.05 -9.87
C ASP A 161 15.00 -3.35 -9.10
N VAL A 162 14.58 -3.94 -7.97
CA VAL A 162 13.59 -3.34 -7.05
C VAL A 162 14.06 -2.01 -6.46
N SER A 163 15.36 -1.71 -6.53
CA SER A 163 15.95 -0.42 -6.13
C SER A 163 15.74 0.70 -7.16
N GLU A 164 15.42 0.36 -8.42
CA GLU A 164 15.23 1.32 -9.51
C GLU A 164 13.77 1.80 -9.63
N PRO A 165 13.50 2.92 -10.33
CA PRO A 165 12.13 3.42 -10.51
C PRO A 165 11.16 2.40 -11.15
N THR A 166 11.67 1.54 -12.04
CA THR A 166 10.98 0.38 -12.63
C THR A 166 10.62 -0.67 -11.57
N GLY A 167 11.50 -0.90 -10.61
CA GLY A 167 11.21 -1.65 -9.38
C GLY A 167 10.04 -1.11 -8.57
N GLY A 168 9.83 0.22 -8.60
CA GLY A 168 8.66 0.87 -7.98
C GLY A 168 7.33 0.41 -8.57
N ILE A 169 7.26 0.16 -9.89
CA ILE A 169 6.06 -0.38 -10.55
C ILE A 169 5.82 -1.83 -10.10
N PHE A 170 6.88 -2.62 -9.98
CA PHE A 170 6.78 -4.02 -9.54
C PHE A 170 6.29 -4.12 -8.09
N LEU A 171 6.86 -3.35 -7.15
CA LEU A 171 6.38 -3.29 -5.76
C LEU A 171 4.93 -2.80 -5.66
N THR A 172 4.53 -1.87 -6.53
CA THR A 172 3.13 -1.41 -6.63
C THR A 172 2.21 -2.54 -7.09
N ALA A 173 2.64 -3.36 -8.05
CA ALA A 173 1.89 -4.51 -8.53
C ALA A 173 1.77 -5.61 -7.47
N ILE A 174 2.83 -5.83 -6.69
CA ILE A 174 2.83 -6.74 -5.54
C ILE A 174 1.79 -6.29 -4.51
N ALA A 175 1.78 -5.01 -4.15
CA ALA A 175 0.79 -4.45 -3.24
C ALA A 175 -0.65 -4.64 -3.77
N ALA A 176 -0.88 -4.35 -5.05
CA ALA A 176 -2.18 -4.56 -5.69
C ALA A 176 -2.63 -6.03 -5.60
N LEU A 177 -1.71 -6.97 -5.83
CA LEU A 177 -2.00 -8.40 -5.78
C LEU A 177 -2.34 -8.87 -4.35
N ILE A 178 -1.59 -8.43 -3.34
CA ILE A 178 -1.87 -8.72 -1.93
C ILE A 178 -3.27 -8.22 -1.51
N LEU A 179 -3.62 -6.99 -1.93
CA LEU A 179 -4.93 -6.38 -1.67
C LEU A 179 -6.06 -7.08 -2.44
N THR A 180 -5.76 -7.72 -3.57
CA THR A 180 -6.74 -8.48 -4.36
C THR A 180 -7.12 -9.78 -3.66
N THR A 181 -6.15 -10.46 -3.03
CA THR A 181 -6.37 -11.72 -2.32
C THR A 181 -6.88 -11.51 -0.88
N ASN A 182 -6.69 -10.31 -0.31
CA ASN A 182 -7.16 -9.96 1.03
C ASN A 182 -7.96 -8.64 0.98
N ASN A 183 -9.26 -8.73 0.76
CA ASN A 183 -10.14 -7.55 0.66
C ASN A 183 -10.22 -6.71 1.95
N GLU A 184 -9.93 -7.31 3.10
CA GLU A 184 -9.89 -6.64 4.41
C GLU A 184 -8.60 -5.82 4.60
N TYR A 185 -7.56 -6.08 3.81
CA TYR A 185 -6.28 -5.40 3.97
C TYR A 185 -6.36 -3.93 3.58
N THR A 186 -5.70 -3.11 4.39
CA THR A 186 -5.32 -1.75 4.06
C THR A 186 -4.01 -1.75 3.29
N TYR A 187 -3.66 -0.60 2.72
CA TYR A 187 -2.35 -0.42 2.09
C TYR A 187 -1.19 -0.69 3.06
N ASN A 188 -1.34 -0.32 4.34
CA ASN A 188 -0.34 -0.59 5.36
C ASN A 188 -0.18 -2.09 5.62
N ASP A 189 -1.26 -2.87 5.55
CA ASP A 189 -1.19 -4.32 5.71
C ASP A 189 -0.41 -4.97 4.56
N ALA A 190 -0.63 -4.49 3.33
CA ALA A 190 0.16 -4.93 2.18
C ALA A 190 1.64 -4.56 2.32
N GLN A 191 1.95 -3.36 2.83
CA GLN A 191 3.33 -2.97 3.14
C GLN A 191 3.95 -3.85 4.22
N ASN A 192 3.19 -4.22 5.25
CA ASN A 192 3.65 -5.11 6.30
C ASN A 192 3.95 -6.51 5.74
N VAL A 193 3.16 -7.02 4.79
CA VAL A 193 3.48 -8.29 4.10
C VAL A 193 4.80 -8.17 3.34
N ILE A 194 4.99 -7.08 2.57
CA ILE A 194 6.24 -6.85 1.82
C ILE A 194 7.45 -6.75 2.76
N GLN A 195 7.28 -6.08 3.90
CA GLN A 195 8.33 -5.97 4.92
C GLN A 195 8.65 -7.33 5.55
N ASP A 196 7.63 -8.13 5.88
CA ASP A 196 7.81 -9.46 6.47
C ASP A 196 8.51 -10.44 5.54
N ILE A 197 8.35 -10.27 4.23
CA ILE A 197 9.10 -11.06 3.23
C ILE A 197 10.61 -10.81 3.38
N GLY A 198 11.01 -9.59 3.77
CA GLY A 198 12.41 -9.21 4.01
C GLY A 198 13.12 -8.56 2.82
N ILE A 199 12.43 -8.33 1.69
CA ILE A 199 13.06 -7.76 0.48
C ILE A 199 13.59 -6.33 0.70
N LEU A 200 13.01 -5.59 1.64
CA LEU A 200 13.39 -4.21 1.96
C LEU A 200 14.44 -4.12 3.07
N ASP A 201 14.96 -5.25 3.54
CA ASP A 201 15.94 -5.28 4.61
C ASP A 201 17.30 -4.78 4.12
N ARG A 202 17.93 -3.91 4.92
CA ARG A 202 19.18 -3.19 4.55
C ARG A 202 20.38 -4.10 4.24
N ASN A 203 20.35 -5.35 4.69
CA ASN A 203 21.47 -6.29 4.62
C ASN A 203 21.20 -7.47 3.68
N VAL A 204 20.18 -7.37 2.83
CA VAL A 204 19.80 -8.44 1.90
C VAL A 204 20.43 -8.19 0.53
N SER A 205 21.04 -9.23 -0.03
CA SER A 205 21.55 -9.18 -1.41
C SER A 205 20.39 -9.20 -2.39
N GLN A 206 20.20 -8.12 -3.15
CA GLN A 206 19.12 -8.01 -4.12
C GLN A 206 19.35 -8.83 -5.40
N SER A 207 20.53 -9.43 -5.57
CA SER A 207 20.86 -10.28 -6.72
C SER A 207 20.48 -11.75 -6.55
N GLU A 208 20.29 -12.22 -5.31
CA GLU A 208 20.06 -13.63 -4.97
C GLU A 208 19.13 -13.73 -3.75
N PHE A 209 17.99 -13.05 -3.82
CA PHE A 209 17.02 -13.03 -2.73
C PHE A 209 15.94 -14.09 -2.92
N ASP A 210 15.60 -14.82 -1.86
CA ASP A 210 14.46 -15.74 -1.80
C ASP A 210 13.87 -15.68 -0.39
N GLY A 211 12.72 -15.02 -0.27
CA GLY A 211 12.05 -14.76 1.00
C GLY A 211 10.57 -15.10 0.92
N ALA A 212 10.01 -15.58 2.03
CA ALA A 212 8.59 -15.91 2.12
C ALA A 212 8.01 -15.58 3.50
N THR A 213 6.72 -15.26 3.53
CA THR A 213 5.94 -15.10 4.75
C THR A 213 4.56 -15.71 4.58
N VAL A 214 3.91 -16.10 5.69
CA VAL A 214 2.56 -16.64 5.69
C VAL A 214 1.66 -15.72 6.51
N ARG A 215 0.58 -15.22 5.88
CA ARG A 215 -0.47 -14.45 6.57
C ARG A 215 -1.84 -14.81 6.03
N ASN A 216 -2.82 -14.94 6.93
CA ASN A 216 -4.22 -15.23 6.60
C ASN A 216 -4.44 -16.48 5.72
N GLY A 217 -3.60 -17.50 5.87
CA GLY A 217 -3.70 -18.74 5.08
C GLY A 217 -3.17 -18.62 3.66
N PHE A 218 -2.46 -17.53 3.33
CA PHE A 218 -1.71 -17.38 2.10
C PHE A 218 -0.21 -17.33 2.39
N GLU A 219 0.57 -18.01 1.56
CA GLU A 219 2.00 -17.85 1.48
C GLU A 219 2.32 -16.81 0.41
N TYR A 220 3.12 -15.82 0.78
CA TYR A 220 3.64 -14.78 -0.10
C TYR A 220 5.13 -15.02 -0.25
N ARG A 221 5.60 -15.27 -1.47
CA ARG A 221 7.00 -15.52 -1.74
C ARG A 221 7.52 -14.53 -2.77
N PHE A 222 8.71 -14.01 -2.52
CA PHE A 222 9.46 -13.22 -3.48
C PHE A 222 10.79 -13.92 -3.73
N SER A 223 11.17 -14.06 -4.99
CA SER A 223 12.47 -14.60 -5.38
C SER A 223 13.07 -13.84 -6.55
N VAL A 224 14.39 -13.71 -6.55
CA VAL A 224 15.21 -13.20 -7.66
C VAL A 224 15.85 -14.42 -8.32
N GLN A 225 15.50 -14.71 -9.58
CA GLN A 225 15.98 -15.90 -10.29
C GLN A 225 17.31 -15.65 -10.99
N ASP A 226 17.49 -14.44 -11.50
CA ASP A 226 18.74 -13.92 -12.03
C ASP A 226 18.80 -12.41 -11.74
N HIS A 227 19.92 -11.75 -12.05
CA HIS A 227 20.13 -10.33 -11.70
C HIS A 227 19.14 -9.37 -12.38
N GLU A 228 18.24 -9.88 -13.24
CA GLU A 228 17.29 -9.10 -14.02
C GLU A 228 15.84 -9.55 -13.79
N HIS A 229 15.57 -10.77 -13.33
CA HIS A 229 14.22 -11.33 -13.23
C HIS A 229 13.84 -11.63 -11.77
N SER A 230 12.74 -11.01 -11.35
CA SER A 230 12.14 -11.21 -10.05
C SER A 230 10.73 -11.79 -10.18
N THR A 231 10.37 -12.61 -9.20
CA THR A 231 9.08 -13.28 -9.14
C THR A 231 8.44 -13.02 -7.78
N PHE A 232 7.18 -12.61 -7.79
CA PHE A 232 6.35 -12.58 -6.59
C PHE A 232 5.16 -13.52 -6.77
N GLU A 233 4.88 -14.35 -5.78
CA GLU A 233 3.89 -15.42 -5.84
C GLU A 233 3.00 -15.40 -4.60
N ILE A 234 1.70 -15.61 -4.81
CA ILE A 234 0.73 -15.89 -3.74
C ILE A 234 0.13 -17.28 -3.98
N THR A 235 0.28 -18.15 -2.99
CA THR A 235 -0.34 -19.48 -2.94
C THR A 235 -1.16 -19.67 -1.67
N VAL A 236 -2.06 -20.65 -1.67
CA VAL A 236 -2.72 -21.10 -0.44
C VAL A 236 -1.68 -21.84 0.41
N ALA A 237 -1.49 -21.38 1.65
CA ALA A 237 -0.55 -22.02 2.58
C ALA A 237 -0.99 -23.47 2.88
N LYS A 238 -0.01 -24.38 2.93
CA LYS A 238 -0.24 -25.81 3.23
C LYS A 238 -0.35 -26.10 4.72
#